data_AF-A0A2D5NBB4-F1
#
_entry.id   AF-A0A2D5NBB4-F1
#
_cell.length_a   1.000
_cell.length_b   1.000
_cell.length_c   1.000
_cell.angle_alpha   90.00
_cell.angle_beta   90.00
_cell.angle_gamma   90.00
#
_symmetry.space_group_name_H-M   'P 1'
#
loop_
_entity.id
_entity.type
_entity.pdbx_description
1 polymer ?
#
loop_
_entity_poly.entity_id
_entity_poly.type
_entity_poly.pdbx_seq_one_letter_code
_entity_poly.pdbx_strand_id
1 'polypeptide(L)'
;MEYRIEQDTMGEVKVPADKYWGAQTERSRNNFKIGPAGTMPLEIIEGFAYLKKAAAFANCDAGVLPVEKRDLIASVCDEILEGKHKDQFPLVIWQTGSGTQSNM
;
A
#
# COMPACT_ATOMS: atom_id res chain seq x y z
N MET A 1 1.71 2.19 23.01
CA MET A 1 1.62 1.94 21.56
C MET A 1 2.96 2.29 20.97
N GLU A 2 3.63 1.34 20.34
CA GLU A 2 4.95 1.56 19.74
C GLU A 2 4.78 2.12 18.32
N TYR A 3 5.70 3.00 17.93
CA TYR A 3 5.66 3.69 16.65
C TYR A 3 7.03 3.61 15.98
N ARG A 4 7.04 3.48 14.66
CA ARG A 4 8.19 3.79 13.81
C ARG A 4 8.05 5.18 13.21
N ILE A 5 9.17 5.86 13.01
CA ILE A 5 9.21 7.14 12.32
C ILE A 5 9.39 6.86 10.83
N GLU A 6 8.43 7.31 10.02
CA GLU A 6 8.51 7.32 8.57
C GLU A 6 8.69 8.76 8.09
N GLN A 7 9.27 8.93 6.90
CA GLN A 7 9.52 10.25 6.33
C GLN A 7 9.13 10.28 4.85
N ASP A 8 8.46 11.36 4.46
CA ASP A 8 8.26 11.76 3.06
C ASP A 8 8.73 13.21 2.85
N THR A 9 8.41 13.80 1.70
CA THR A 9 8.78 15.19 1.37
C THR A 9 8.13 16.23 2.27
N MET A 10 7.09 15.89 3.02
CA MET A 10 6.43 16.77 4.00
C MET A 10 7.04 16.65 5.42
N GLY A 11 8.05 15.79 5.59
CA GLY A 11 8.74 15.56 6.86
C GLY A 11 8.38 14.23 7.52
N GLU A 12 8.58 14.14 8.82
CA GLU A 12 8.37 12.93 9.60
C GLU A 12 6.89 12.69 9.94
N VAL A 13 6.52 11.43 10.16
CA VAL A 13 5.22 10.99 10.68
C VAL A 13 5.37 9.70 11.48
N LYS A 14 4.59 9.56 12.56
CA LYS A 14 4.58 8.37 13.41
C LYS A 14 3.61 7.34 12.84
N VAL A 15 4.11 6.17 12.47
CA VAL A 15 3.32 5.03 12.01
C VAL A 15 3.33 3.93 13.08
N PRO A 16 2.20 3.28 13.41
CA PRO A 16 2.19 2.16 14.34
C PRO A 16 3.21 1.08 13.92
N ALA A 17 4.02 0.60 14.87
CA ALA A 17 5.15 -0.29 14.57
C ALA A 17 4.72 -1.66 14.00
N ASP A 18 3.49 -2.07 14.26
CA ASP A 18 2.87 -3.33 13.81
C ASP A 18 2.26 -3.27 12.41
N LYS A 19 2.40 -2.14 11.70
CA LYS A 19 1.75 -1.89 10.41
C LYS A 19 2.78 -1.75 9.29
N TYR A 20 2.44 -2.24 8.10
CA TYR A 20 3.37 -2.25 6.97
C TYR A 20 3.37 -0.96 6.16
N TRP A 21 2.30 -0.15 6.20
CA TRP A 21 2.20 1.06 5.38
C TRP A 21 3.18 2.18 5.78
N GLY A 22 3.45 3.09 4.85
CA GLY A 22 4.43 4.17 5.02
C GLY A 22 3.83 5.52 5.39
N ALA A 23 4.67 6.56 5.24
CA ALA A 23 4.30 7.95 5.58
C ALA A 23 3.05 8.46 4.84
N GLN A 24 2.95 8.21 3.53
CA GLN A 24 1.87 8.78 2.71
C GLN A 24 0.51 8.20 3.08
N THR A 25 0.43 6.89 3.34
CA THR A 25 -0.77 6.23 3.83
C THR A 25 -1.17 6.77 5.21
N GLU A 26 -0.20 6.95 6.13
CA GLU A 26 -0.47 7.50 7.46
C GLU A 26 -0.96 8.96 7.39
N ARG A 27 -0.38 9.78 6.53
CA ARG A 27 -0.88 11.14 6.28
C ARG A 27 -2.29 11.12 5.70
N SER A 28 -2.57 10.23 4.74
CA SER A 28 -3.91 10.09 4.16
C SER A 28 -4.95 9.70 5.21
N ARG A 29 -4.66 8.71 6.07
CA ARG A 29 -5.52 8.35 7.23
C ARG A 29 -5.83 9.55 8.11
N ASN A 30 -4.86 10.44 8.32
CA ASN A 30 -5.02 11.61 9.19
C ASN A 30 -5.77 12.76 8.51
N ASN A 31 -5.64 12.91 7.20
CA ASN A 31 -6.27 13.98 6.42
C ASN A 31 -7.71 13.63 6.00
N PHE A 32 -8.00 12.37 5.68
CA PHE A 32 -9.28 11.92 5.14
C PHE A 32 -10.02 11.02 6.14
N LYS A 33 -10.65 11.66 7.14
CA LYS A 33 -11.47 10.98 8.16
C LYS A 33 -12.95 11.00 7.82
N ILE A 34 -13.27 10.56 6.60
CA ILE A 34 -14.63 10.62 6.05
C ILE A 34 -15.14 9.19 5.89
N GLY A 35 -16.05 8.78 6.78
CA GLY A 35 -16.59 7.41 6.84
C GLY A 35 -15.73 6.45 7.68
N PRO A 36 -16.15 5.17 7.76
CA PRO A 36 -15.40 4.16 8.50
C PRO A 36 -14.00 3.93 7.90
N ALA A 37 -13.01 3.67 8.76
CA ALA A 37 -11.64 3.35 8.32
C ALA A 37 -11.59 2.04 7.52
N GLY A 38 -10.68 1.94 6.56
CA GLY A 38 -10.50 0.73 5.74
C GLY A 38 -11.70 0.39 4.87
N THR A 39 -12.44 1.41 4.40
CA THR A 39 -13.63 1.22 3.56
C THR A 39 -13.32 1.04 2.08
N MET A 40 -12.06 1.14 1.66
CA MET A 40 -11.69 0.81 0.29
C MET A 40 -12.10 -0.65 -0.01
N PRO A 41 -12.88 -0.91 -1.09
CA PRO A 41 -13.33 -2.26 -1.42
C PRO A 41 -12.15 -3.22 -1.61
N LEU A 42 -12.30 -4.46 -1.17
CA LEU A 42 -11.24 -5.46 -1.25
C LEU A 42 -10.85 -5.73 -2.71
N GLU A 43 -11.82 -5.69 -3.62
CA GLU A 43 -11.63 -5.90 -5.05
C GLU A 43 -10.70 -4.84 -5.67
N ILE A 44 -10.68 -3.62 -5.12
CA ILE A 44 -9.73 -2.57 -5.54
C ILE A 44 -8.32 -2.91 -5.04
N ILE A 45 -8.19 -3.41 -3.81
CA ILE A 45 -6.91 -3.83 -3.24
C ILE A 45 -6.35 -5.03 -4.01
N GLU A 46 -7.17 -6.03 -4.31
CA GLU A 46 -6.81 -7.18 -5.14
C GLU A 46 -6.41 -6.73 -6.56
N GLY A 47 -7.14 -5.76 -7.13
CA GLY A 47 -6.77 -5.14 -8.41
C GLY A 47 -5.38 -4.52 -8.38
N PHE A 48 -5.00 -3.82 -7.28
CA PHE A 48 -3.64 -3.33 -7.10
C PHE A 48 -2.63 -4.46 -6.95
N ALA A 49 -2.94 -5.54 -6.22
CA ALA A 49 -2.03 -6.68 -6.10
C ALA A 49 -1.71 -7.31 -7.47
N TYR A 50 -2.74 -7.53 -8.30
CA TYR A 50 -2.53 -8.00 -9.68
C TYR A 50 -1.70 -7.01 -10.51
N LEU A 51 -2.04 -5.71 -10.45
CA LEU A 51 -1.33 -4.67 -11.17
C LEU A 51 0.15 -4.59 -10.79
N LYS A 52 0.47 -4.59 -9.49
CA LYS A 52 1.84 -4.49 -8.99
C LYS A 52 2.64 -5.75 -9.27
N LYS A 53 2.03 -6.94 -9.17
CA LYS A 53 2.65 -8.20 -9.59
C LYS A 53 2.99 -8.16 -11.08
N ALA A 54 2.03 -7.82 -11.94
CA ALA A 54 2.26 -7.72 -13.39
C ALA A 54 3.36 -6.69 -13.74
N ALA A 55 3.35 -5.52 -13.09
CA ALA A 55 4.37 -4.50 -13.29
C ALA A 55 5.76 -4.98 -12.85
N ALA A 56 5.88 -5.75 -11.77
CA ALA A 56 7.15 -6.31 -11.32
C ALA A 56 7.72 -7.30 -12.34
N PHE A 57 6.89 -8.17 -12.93
CA PHE A 57 7.32 -9.07 -14.00
C PHE A 57 7.74 -8.29 -15.25
N ALA A 58 6.90 -7.36 -15.72
CA ALA A 58 7.21 -6.56 -16.91
C ALA A 58 8.52 -5.74 -16.74
N ASN A 59 8.75 -5.17 -15.56
CA ASN A 59 9.98 -4.43 -15.27
C ASN A 59 11.21 -5.34 -15.16
N CYS A 60 11.04 -6.57 -14.68
CA CYS A 60 12.12 -7.56 -14.66
C CYS A 60 12.49 -7.98 -16.09
N ASP A 61 11.50 -8.23 -16.95
CA ASP A 61 11.70 -8.60 -18.35
C ASP A 61 12.36 -7.46 -19.15
N ALA A 62 12.03 -6.20 -18.81
CA ALA A 62 12.68 -5.02 -19.37
C ALA A 62 14.08 -4.74 -18.80
N GLY A 63 14.57 -5.52 -17.83
CA GLY A 63 15.90 -5.38 -17.24
C GLY A 63 16.05 -4.20 -16.27
N VAL A 64 14.97 -3.55 -15.86
CA VAL A 64 14.99 -2.39 -14.94
C VAL A 64 14.66 -2.77 -13.49
N LEU A 65 14.33 -4.04 -13.24
CA LEU A 65 14.10 -4.59 -11.90
C LEU A 65 14.86 -5.92 -11.72
N PRO A 66 15.68 -6.08 -10.66
CA PRO A 66 16.31 -7.37 -10.36
C PRO A 66 15.28 -8.48 -10.07
N VAL A 67 15.62 -9.70 -10.49
CA VAL A 67 14.84 -10.93 -10.28
C VAL A 67 14.42 -11.10 -8.81
N GLU A 68 15.34 -10.87 -7.88
CA GLU A 68 15.09 -10.99 -6.44
C GLU A 68 13.97 -10.05 -5.96
N LYS A 69 13.95 -8.81 -6.46
CA LYS A 69 12.89 -7.84 -6.13
C LYS A 69 11.57 -8.21 -6.77
N ARG A 70 11.58 -8.70 -8.02
CA ARG A 70 10.39 -9.22 -8.69
C ARG A 70 9.74 -10.31 -7.85
N ASP A 71 10.53 -11.29 -7.40
CA ASP A 71 10.04 -12.45 -6.66
C ASP A 71 9.46 -12.07 -5.29
N LEU A 72 10.11 -11.17 -4.56
CA LEU A 72 9.59 -10.65 -3.30
C LEU A 72 8.28 -9.88 -3.50
N ILE A 73 8.20 -9.00 -4.51
CA ILE A 73 6.97 -8.25 -4.81
C ILE A 73 5.84 -9.22 -5.20
N ALA A 74 6.14 -10.21 -6.04
CA ALA A 74 5.16 -11.20 -6.48
C ALA A 74 4.63 -12.02 -5.29
N SER A 75 5.51 -12.47 -4.38
CA SER A 75 5.13 -13.21 -3.18
C SER A 75 4.19 -12.39 -2.29
N VAL A 76 4.50 -11.13 -2.02
CA VAL A 76 3.65 -10.27 -1.18
C VAL A 76 2.31 -9.97 -1.87
N CYS A 77 2.30 -9.81 -3.19
CA CYS A 77 1.04 -9.68 -3.94
C CYS A 77 0.17 -10.93 -3.79
N ASP A 78 0.76 -12.13 -3.85
CA ASP A 78 0.03 -13.37 -3.61
C ASP A 78 -0.50 -13.46 -2.17
N GLU A 79 0.28 -13.03 -1.18
CA GLU A 79 -0.19 -12.95 0.21
C GLU A 79 -1.38 -11.97 0.39
N ILE A 80 -1.38 -10.85 -0.35
CA ILE A 80 -2.52 -9.92 -0.37
C ILE A 80 -3.76 -10.59 -0.98
N LEU A 81 -3.60 -11.30 -2.10
CA LEU A 81 -4.69 -12.02 -2.77
C LEU A 81 -5.22 -13.19 -1.93
N GLU A 82 -4.37 -13.81 -1.11
CA GLU A 82 -4.77 -14.80 -0.10
C GLU A 82 -5.42 -14.17 1.14
N GLY A 83 -5.47 -12.85 1.22
CA GLY A 83 -6.12 -12.11 2.30
C GLY A 83 -5.32 -12.04 3.60
N LYS A 84 -4.00 -12.27 3.57
CA LYS A 84 -3.14 -12.25 4.77
C LYS A 84 -2.90 -10.84 5.32
N HIS A 85 -3.11 -9.81 4.51
CA HIS A 85 -2.76 -8.40 4.82
C HIS A 85 -3.97 -7.46 4.85
N LYS A 86 -5.18 -7.97 5.13
CA LYS A 86 -6.42 -7.17 5.08
C LYS A 86 -6.41 -5.94 6.00
N ASP A 87 -5.71 -6.03 7.13
CA ASP A 87 -5.62 -4.96 8.13
C ASP A 87 -4.57 -3.89 7.80
N GLN A 88 -3.94 -3.98 6.62
CA GLN A 88 -2.86 -3.13 6.15
C GLN A 88 -3.33 -2.05 5.15
N PHE A 89 -4.63 -2.01 4.84
CA PHE A 89 -5.25 -1.05 3.91
C PHE A 89 -6.27 -0.17 4.63
N PRO A 90 -5.81 0.83 5.40
CA PRO A 90 -6.65 1.58 6.34
C PRO A 90 -7.43 2.73 5.71
N LEU A 91 -7.24 2.98 4.42
CA LEU A 91 -7.77 4.17 3.75
C LEU A 91 -9.26 4.04 3.43
N VAL A 92 -9.88 5.21 3.33
CA VAL A 92 -11.30 5.34 3.02
C VAL A 92 -11.51 5.59 1.53
N ILE A 93 -12.73 5.32 1.04
CA ILE A 93 -13.13 5.63 -0.35
C ILE A 93 -13.00 7.14 -0.62
N TRP A 94 -13.37 7.96 0.36
CA TRP A 94 -13.45 9.42 0.26
C TRP A 94 -12.09 10.09 0.48
N GLN A 95 -11.18 9.88 -0.47
CA GLN A 95 -9.84 10.45 -0.52
C GLN A 95 -9.66 11.30 -1.79
N THR A 96 -8.44 11.46 -2.33
CA THR A 96 -8.27 12.13 -3.63
C THR A 96 -9.00 11.41 -4.76
N GLY A 97 -9.57 12.17 -5.70
CA GLY A 97 -10.31 11.61 -6.84
C GLY A 97 -9.46 10.80 -7.83
N SER A 98 -8.14 10.96 -7.82
CA SER A 98 -7.22 10.16 -8.65
C SER A 98 -6.89 8.78 -8.06
N GLY A 99 -7.27 8.50 -6.81
CA GLY A 99 -6.90 7.28 -6.11
C GLY A 99 -5.41 7.19 -5.70
N THR A 100 -4.67 8.30 -5.77
CA THR A 100 -3.22 8.32 -5.52
C THR A 100 -2.86 7.74 -4.15
N GLN A 101 -3.63 8.02 -3.09
CA GLN A 101 -3.25 7.50 -1.76
C GLN A 101 -3.49 6.00 -1.60
N SER A 102 -4.41 5.36 -2.34
CA SER A 102 -4.53 3.90 -2.32
C SER A 102 -3.51 3.19 -3.20
N ASN A 103 -2.97 3.87 -4.20
CA ASN A 103 -1.85 3.35 -4.98
C ASN A 103 -0.52 3.37 -4.20
N MET A 104 -0.41 4.22 -3.18
CA MET A 104 0.79 4.47 -2.38
C MET A 104 0.75 3.68 -1.08
#